data_AF-A0ABD3D171-F1
#
_entry.id   AF-A0ABD3D171-F1
#
_cell.length_a   1.000
_cell.length_b   1.000
_cell.length_c   1.000
_cell.angle_alpha   90.00
_cell.angle_beta   90.00
_cell.angle_gamma   90.00
#
_symmetry.space_group_name_H-M   'P 1'
#
loop_
_entity.id
_entity.type
_entity.pdbx_description
1 polymer ?
#
loop_
_entity_poly.entity_id
_entity_poly.type
_entity_poly.pdbx_seq_one_letter_code
_entity_poly.pdbx_strand_id
1 'polypeptide(L)' 'MEKKMVIVLSIFLLIISANFDGVKSQGAGDCLDGCQTGCVNPDNGRLQRRCEIKCQIRCSPELEAKQIT' A
#
# COMPACT_ATOMS: atom_id res chain seq x y z
N MET A 1 -26.58 -1.49 34.48
CA MET A 1 -26.51 -0.98 33.08
C MET A 1 -25.08 -0.82 32.62
N GLU A 2 -24.14 -0.49 33.51
CA GLU A 2 -22.72 -0.29 33.23
C GLU A 2 -22.02 -1.49 32.56
N LYS A 3 -22.12 -2.71 33.11
CA LYS A 3 -21.49 -3.90 32.51
C LYS A 3 -22.05 -4.25 31.12
N LYS A 4 -23.37 -4.07 30.91
CA LYS A 4 -24.01 -4.34 29.62
C LYS A 4 -23.58 -3.30 28.58
N MET A 5 -23.43 -2.04 28.98
CA MET A 5 -22.93 -0.96 28.12
C MET A 5 -21.46 -1.17 27.73
N VAL A 6 -20.62 -1.64 28.66
CA VAL A 6 -19.22 -2.00 28.36
C VAL A 6 -19.13 -3.12 27.33
N ILE A 7 -19.94 -4.18 27.48
CA ILE A 7 -19.98 -5.31 26.53
C ILE A 7 -20.46 -4.85 25.15
N VAL A 8 -21.48 -3.99 25.09
CA VAL A 8 -21.98 -3.45 23.82
C VAL A 8 -20.92 -2.59 23.15
N LEU A 9 -20.22 -1.74 23.91
CA LEU A 9 -19.14 -0.89 23.40
C LEU A 9 -17.98 -1.72 22.85
N SER A 10 -17.59 -2.79 23.55
CA SER A 10 -16.48 -3.66 23.11
C SER A 10 -16.84 -4.43 21.84
N ILE A 11 -18.07 -4.93 21.72
CA ILE A 11 -18.54 -5.59 20.49
C ILE A 11 -18.56 -4.59 19.33
N PHE A 12 -19.01 -3.36 19.56
CA PHE A 12 -19.07 -2.32 18.54
C PHE A 12 -17.67 -1.96 18.00
N LEU A 13 -16.68 -1.82 18.89
CA LEU A 13 -15.29 -1.55 18.51
C LEU A 13 -14.67 -2.69 17.69
N LEU A 14 -14.96 -3.95 18.05
CA LEU A 14 -14.48 -5.12 17.31
C LEU A 14 -15.03 -5.16 15.88
N ILE A 15 -16.32 -4.85 15.70
CA ILE A 15 -16.95 -4.80 14.37
C ILE A 15 -16.30 -3.73 13.50
N ILE A 16 -16.00 -2.54 14.05
CA ILE A 16 -15.33 -1.48 13.30
C ILE A 16 -13.91 -1.91 12.88
N SER A 17 -13.16 -2.56 13.77
CA SER A 17 -11.82 -3.06 13.46
C SER A 17 -11.78 -4.24 12.48
N ALA A 18 -12.88 -4.99 12.34
CA ALA A 18 -12.95 -6.12 11.40
C ALA A 18 -13.19 -5.68 9.94
N ASN A 19 -13.62 -4.44 9.71
CA ASN A 19 -13.86 -3.88 8.37
C ASN A 19 -12.63 -3.17 7.80
N PHE A 20 -11.43 -3.53 8.24
CA PHE A 20 -10.22 -3.19 7.49
C PHE A 20 -10.19 -4.06 6.24
N ASP A 21 -10.92 -3.62 5.21
CA ASP A 21 -10.56 -3.95 3.83
C ASP A 21 -9.13 -3.47 3.67
N GLY A 22 -8.19 -4.43 3.66
CA GLY A 22 -6.79 -4.14 3.38
C GLY A 22 -6.76 -3.31 2.11
N VAL A 23 -6.23 -2.09 2.20
CA VAL A 23 -6.18 -1.16 1.09
C VAL A 23 -5.44 -1.88 -0.03
N LYS A 24 -6.18 -2.41 -1.02
CA LYS A 24 -5.60 -2.85 -2.28
C LYS A 24 -4.92 -1.61 -2.82
N SER A 25 -3.59 -1.63 -2.96
CA SER A 25 -2.86 -0.52 -3.55
C SER A 25 -3.57 -0.15 -4.85
N GLN A 26 -4.10 1.06 -4.93
CA GLN A 26 -4.91 1.51 -6.05
C GLN A 26 -3.97 1.83 -7.20
N GLY A 27 -3.67 0.79 -7.97
CA GLY A 27 -3.06 0.87 -9.29
C GLY A 27 -1.62 1.36 -9.33
N ALA A 28 -1.13 1.48 -10.58
CA ALA A 28 0.23 1.86 -10.91
C ALA A 28 0.69 3.19 -10.27
N GLY A 29 -0.24 4.07 -9.84
CA GLY A 29 0.06 5.31 -9.12
C GLY A 29 0.64 5.05 -7.73
N ASP A 30 -0.01 4.23 -6.90
CA ASP A 30 0.47 3.92 -5.54
C ASP A 30 1.77 3.11 -5.56
N CYS A 31 1.90 2.17 -6.49
CA CYS A 31 3.13 1.40 -6.66
C CYS A 31 4.29 2.29 -7.13
N LEU A 32 4.07 3.11 -8.16
CA LEU A 32 5.13 3.93 -8.74
C LEU A 32 5.58 5.01 -7.76
N ASP A 33 4.64 5.70 -7.11
CA ASP A 33 4.94 6.75 -6.13
C ASP A 33 5.66 6.18 -4.90
N GLY A 34 5.17 5.05 -4.37
CA GLY A 34 5.83 4.35 -3.25
C GLY A 34 7.23 3.85 -3.61
N CYS A 35 7.43 3.37 -4.84
CA CYS A 35 8.74 2.94 -5.31
C CYS A 35 9.69 4.12 -5.53
N GLN A 36 9.22 5.21 -6.14
CA GLN A 36 10.01 6.41 -6.41
C GLN A 36 10.38 7.16 -5.12
N THR A 37 9.53 7.13 -4.10
CA THR A 37 9.86 7.65 -2.76
C THR A 37 11.12 7.00 -2.18
N GLY A 38 11.38 5.73 -2.53
CA GLY A 38 12.61 5.01 -2.16
C GLY A 38 13.85 5.37 -2.99
N CYS A 39 13.70 6.12 -4.08
CA CYS A 39 14.79 6.53 -4.96
C CYS A 39 15.53 7.75 -4.43
N VAL A 40 16.08 7.67 -3.21
CA VAL A 40 16.84 8.75 -2.59
C VAL A 40 18.30 8.68 -3.05
N ASN A 41 18.68 9.44 -4.07
CA ASN A 41 20.09 9.54 -4.48
C ASN A 41 20.47 10.96 -4.97
N PRO A 42 20.60 11.93 -4.05
CA PRO A 42 20.69 13.35 -4.38
C PRO A 42 21.91 13.73 -5.24
N ASP A 43 23.04 13.06 -5.06
CA ASP A 43 24.30 13.41 -5.73
C ASP A 43 24.56 12.64 -7.02
N ASN A 44 23.65 11.73 -7.41
CA ASN A 44 23.87 10.84 -8.55
C ASN A 44 22.62 10.67 -9.41
N GLY A 45 22.42 11.63 -10.31
CA GLY A 45 21.31 11.60 -11.29
C GLY A 45 21.29 10.35 -12.18
N ARG A 46 22.41 9.64 -12.34
CA ARG A 46 22.44 8.35 -13.06
C ARG A 46 21.80 7.23 -12.24
N LEU A 47 22.01 7.22 -10.92
CA LEU A 47 21.39 6.24 -10.03
C LEU A 47 19.91 6.56 -9.81
N GLN A 48 19.56 7.84 -9.71
CA GLN A 48 18.18 8.33 -9.68
C GLN A 48 17.37 7.76 -10.86
N ARG A 49 17.81 8.01 -12.11
CA ARG A 49 17.12 7.50 -13.31
C ARG A 49 17.04 5.97 -13.36
N ARG A 50 18.08 5.25 -12.92
CA ARG A 50 18.01 3.77 -12.89
C ARG A 50 16.96 3.27 -11.91
N CYS A 51 16.82 3.94 -10.78
CA CYS A 51 15.80 3.60 -9.78
C CYS A 51 14.40 3.86 -10.35
N GLU A 52 14.18 5.00 -11.00
CA GLU A 52 12.92 5.34 -11.66
C GLU A 52 12.53 4.33 -12.75
N ILE A 53 13.48 3.92 -13.61
CA ILE A 53 13.24 2.89 -14.64
C ILE A 53 12.87 1.55 -14.01
N LYS A 54 13.51 1.16 -12.90
CA LYS A 54 13.14 -0.05 -12.16
C LYS A 54 11.73 0.03 -11.58
N CYS A 55 11.33 1.19 -11.08
CA CYS A 55 9.97 1.40 -10.58
C CYS A 55 8.94 1.30 -11.70
N GLN A 56 9.22 1.86 -12.88
CA GLN A 56 8.36 1.71 -14.05
C GLN A 56 8.18 0.25 -14.47
N ILE A 57 9.27 -0.54 -14.48
CA ILE A 57 9.21 -1.97 -14.80
C ILE A 57 8.38 -2.70 -13.74
N ARG A 58 8.70 -2.51 -12.46
CA ARG A 58 8.06 -3.21 -11.33
C ARG A 58 6.57 -2.95 -11.24
N CYS A 59 6.16 -1.70 -11.48
CA CYS A 59 4.79 -1.25 -11.38
C CYS A 59 4.06 -1.26 -12.73
N SER A 60 4.67 -1.84 -13.78
CA SER A 60 4.01 -2.01 -15.06
C SER A 60 2.88 -3.04 -14.90
N PRO A 61 1.66 -2.75 -15.37
CA PRO A 61 0.48 -3.61 -15.18
C PRO A 61 0.65 -5.02 -15.77
N GLU A 62 1.58 -5.21 -16.70
CA GLU A 62 1.91 -6.51 -17.29
C GLU A 62 2.56 -7.49 -16.29
N LEU A 63 3.22 -7.00 -15.24
CA LEU A 63 3.78 -7.82 -14.16
C LEU A 63 2.77 -8.10 -13.04
N GLU A 64 1.83 -7.18 -12.78
CA GLU A 64 0.75 -7.41 -11.81
C GLU A 64 -0.22 -8.51 -12.29
N ALA A 65 -0.48 -8.60 -13.60
CA ALA A 65 -1.28 -9.67 -14.21
C ALA A 65 -0.65 -11.06 -14.06
N LYS A 66 0.67 -11.16 -13.84
CA LYS A 66 1.40 -12.43 -13.69
C LYS A 66 1.47 -12.92 -12.23
N GLN A 67 0.98 -12.13 -11.26
CA GLN A 67 0.87 -12.56 -9.87
C GLN A 67 -0.48 -13.21 -9.52
N ILE A 68 -1.37 -13.34 -10.50
CA ILE A 68 -2.73 -13.91 -10.34
C ILE A 68 -2.88 -15.28 -11.04
N THR A 69 -1.81 -15.83 -11.63
CA THR A 69 -1.78 -17.19 -12.22
C THR A 69 -0.84 -18.08 -11.43
#